data_AF-A0A345H4E1-F1
#
_entry.id   AF-A0A345H4E1-F1
#
_cell.length_a   1.000
_cell.length_b   1.000
_cell.length_c   1.000
_cell.angle_alpha   90.00
_cell.angle_beta   90.00
_cell.angle_gamma   90.00
#
_symmetry.space_group_name_H-M   'P 1'
#
loop_
_entity.id
_entity.type
_entity.pdbx_description
1 polymer ?
#
loop_
_entity_poly.entity_id
_entity_poly.type
_entity_poly.pdbx_seq_one_letter_code
_entity_poly.pdbx_strand_id
1 'polypeptide(L)'
;MKRNIAILLGVFMMIACASDKKEIDKKPPVIKATSTETAYKVDTEWFAGRWSIAPHVAHDTLEIICYGSKAAFTFKTDIDSIQFDVKPNTSKDFYVQLNDTILAHTIITGIPFKTEAISHTNTDESTIKIKYQRGKSDYLENLKKAYPLTLSNASNDTEKVLQVLHWTNNRWKHSGNNSPKKNDAISILQEAEAGGRFPCFAYAIVLRDQLNALGFKARTVYLKTADAKTRKNPPGHVATEVYLNDLQKWVFIDGQFDVMPSLDGVPLNAVEFQHAISTNFDKFELLSLAAEKTKTSKIGYVNFVNDYLFYLDTTLDNRYHPDSRHLVDGKASLMLVPSGAENLDHINFWEMDVNYCKYTTSANTFYAKPMY
;
A
#
# COMPACT_ATOMS: atom_id res chain seq x y z
N MET A 1 29.71 70.92 38.43
CA MET A 1 30.02 70.27 39.73
C MET A 1 29.57 68.82 39.65
N LYS A 2 30.49 67.92 39.99
CA LYS A 2 30.37 66.46 39.95
C LYS A 2 29.20 65.94 40.81
N ARG A 3 28.43 64.99 40.30
CA ARG A 3 27.81 63.92 41.09
C ARG A 3 27.87 62.63 40.29
N ASN A 4 28.88 61.83 40.61
CA ASN A 4 29.01 60.46 40.17
C ASN A 4 27.93 59.62 40.87
N ILE A 5 27.05 58.99 40.10
CA ILE A 5 26.22 57.89 40.59
C ILE A 5 26.97 56.61 40.25
N ALA A 6 27.52 55.97 41.27
CA ALA A 6 28.09 54.63 41.15
C ALA A 6 26.93 53.62 41.15
N ILE A 7 26.68 52.98 40.00
CA ILE A 7 25.82 51.80 39.92
C ILE A 7 26.74 50.59 40.00
N LEU A 8 26.68 49.89 41.12
CA LEU A 8 27.38 48.64 41.37
C LEU A 8 26.62 47.52 40.63
N LEU A 9 27.07 47.13 39.42
CA LEU A 9 26.59 45.92 38.75
C LEU A 9 27.26 44.71 39.43
N GLY A 10 26.51 44.00 40.27
CA GLY A 10 26.90 42.69 40.77
C GLY A 10 26.85 41.65 39.65
N VAL A 11 28.00 41.12 39.26
CA VAL A 11 28.10 39.94 38.38
C VAL A 11 27.75 38.71 39.22
N PHE A 12 26.53 38.19 39.05
CA PHE A 12 26.12 36.91 39.61
C PHE A 12 26.57 35.80 38.66
N MET A 13 27.72 35.20 38.94
CA MET A 13 28.23 34.03 38.23
C MET A 13 27.42 32.81 38.69
N MET A 14 26.32 32.48 38.00
CA MET A 14 25.62 31.23 38.24
C MET A 14 26.47 30.07 37.69
N ILE A 15 27.17 29.40 38.59
CA ILE A 15 27.73 28.07 38.34
C ILE A 15 26.53 27.13 38.20
N ALA A 16 26.11 26.90 36.96
CA ALA A 16 25.19 25.82 36.64
C ALA A 16 25.95 24.51 36.81
N CYS A 17 25.82 23.87 37.98
CA CYS A 17 26.12 22.46 38.13
C CYS A 17 25.15 21.69 37.23
N ALA A 18 25.59 21.36 36.01
CA ALA A 18 24.97 20.34 35.19
C ALA A 18 25.12 19.02 35.96
N SER A 19 24.03 18.57 36.58
CA SER A 19 23.95 17.20 37.05
C SER A 19 23.73 16.31 35.83
N ASP A 20 24.82 15.74 35.34
CA ASP A 20 24.79 14.56 34.48
C ASP A 20 24.00 13.47 35.21
N LYS A 21 22.72 13.32 34.87
CA LYS A 21 21.96 12.12 35.21
C LYS A 21 22.59 10.97 34.44
N LYS A 22 23.57 10.31 35.06
CA LYS A 22 23.97 8.93 34.69
C LYS A 22 22.67 8.11 34.61
N GLU A 23 22.36 7.58 33.42
CA GLU A 23 21.39 6.51 33.30
C GLU A 23 21.83 5.40 34.25
N ILE A 24 20.95 5.06 35.20
CA ILE A 24 21.13 3.88 36.04
C ILE A 24 21.12 2.69 35.09
N ASP A 25 22.22 1.90 35.06
CA ASP A 25 22.29 0.61 34.36
C ASP A 25 21.17 -0.30 34.88
N LYS A 26 20.00 -0.21 34.24
CA LYS A 26 18.87 -1.09 34.51
C LYS A 26 19.26 -2.45 33.96
N LYS A 27 19.38 -3.44 34.85
CA LYS A 27 19.54 -4.83 34.45
C LYS A 27 18.45 -5.20 33.42
N PRO A 28 18.79 -5.94 32.36
CA PRO A 28 17.80 -6.36 31.37
C PRO A 28 16.66 -7.14 32.03
N PRO A 29 15.42 -7.00 31.54
CA PRO A 29 14.28 -7.76 32.05
C PRO A 29 14.52 -9.27 31.96
N VAL A 30 13.87 -10.04 32.84
CA VAL A 30 13.89 -11.51 32.81
C VAL A 30 12.47 -12.04 32.76
N ILE A 31 12.19 -12.93 31.83
CA ILE A 31 10.93 -13.68 31.73
C ILE A 31 11.20 -15.19 31.84
N LYS A 32 10.21 -15.98 32.23
CA LYS A 32 10.37 -17.42 32.44
C LYS A 32 9.86 -18.25 31.27
N ALA A 33 10.40 -19.47 31.14
CA ALA A 33 9.92 -20.50 30.24
C ALA A 33 10.22 -21.90 30.79
N THR A 34 9.39 -22.90 30.47
CA THR A 34 9.78 -24.33 30.60
C THR A 34 10.03 -24.99 29.25
N SER A 35 9.58 -24.36 28.15
CA SER A 35 9.82 -24.81 26.78
C SER A 35 10.77 -23.86 26.05
N THR A 36 11.45 -24.37 25.01
CA THR A 36 12.20 -23.53 24.05
C THR A 36 11.32 -22.96 22.94
N GLU A 37 10.08 -23.44 22.83
CA GLU A 37 9.10 -22.97 21.86
C GLU A 37 8.61 -21.58 22.22
N THR A 38 8.51 -20.70 21.22
CA THR A 38 8.07 -19.32 21.42
C THR A 38 7.15 -18.85 20.32
N ALA A 39 6.43 -17.79 20.63
CA ALA A 39 5.74 -16.98 19.65
C ALA A 39 6.09 -15.51 19.88
N TYR A 40 6.23 -14.75 18.81
CA TYR A 40 6.35 -13.31 18.90
C TYR A 40 5.34 -12.63 17.98
N LYS A 41 5.03 -11.39 18.28
CA LYS A 41 4.15 -10.54 17.50
C LYS A 41 4.91 -9.28 17.12
N VAL A 42 4.86 -8.93 15.84
CA VAL A 42 5.31 -7.62 15.34
C VAL A 42 4.07 -6.88 14.86
N ASP A 43 3.78 -5.76 15.49
CA ASP A 43 2.56 -4.97 15.32
C ASP A 43 1.30 -5.84 15.47
N THR A 44 0.69 -6.25 14.35
CA THR A 44 -0.53 -7.07 14.32
C THR A 44 -0.28 -8.53 13.98
N GLU A 45 0.91 -8.91 13.55
CA GLU A 45 1.20 -10.24 12.97
C GLU A 45 1.93 -11.15 13.96
N TRP A 46 1.40 -12.37 14.16
CA TRP A 46 1.98 -13.39 15.04
C TRP A 46 2.85 -14.37 14.26
N PHE A 47 3.99 -14.71 14.86
CA PHE A 47 4.98 -15.65 14.36
C PHE A 47 5.21 -16.71 15.43
N ALA A 48 4.58 -17.88 15.29
CA ALA A 48 4.77 -19.02 16.16
C ALA A 48 5.79 -20.00 15.56
N GLY A 49 6.75 -20.47 16.36
CA GLY A 49 7.75 -21.46 15.92
C GLY A 49 8.75 -20.96 14.88
N ARG A 50 8.80 -19.65 14.61
CA ARG A 50 9.79 -19.01 13.71
C ARG A 50 11.10 -18.66 14.41
N TRP A 51 11.12 -18.76 15.73
CA TRP A 51 12.24 -18.48 16.60
C TRP A 51 12.11 -19.35 17.86
N SER A 52 13.23 -19.70 18.47
CA SER A 52 13.29 -20.58 19.65
C SER A 52 14.34 -20.06 20.61
N ILE A 53 14.12 -20.26 21.92
CA ILE A 53 15.10 -19.89 22.94
C ILE A 53 16.38 -20.72 22.74
N ALA A 54 17.52 -20.06 22.51
CA ALA A 54 18.81 -20.69 22.31
C ALA A 54 19.83 -20.27 23.39
N PRO A 55 19.86 -20.90 24.58
CA PRO A 55 20.76 -20.49 25.66
C PRO A 55 22.26 -20.63 25.36
N HIS A 56 22.60 -21.39 24.32
CA HIS A 56 23.98 -21.59 23.87
C HIS A 56 24.47 -20.48 22.94
N VAL A 57 23.58 -19.59 22.48
CA VAL A 57 23.92 -18.44 21.64
C VAL A 57 24.05 -17.22 22.55
N ALA A 58 25.27 -16.66 22.65
CA ALA A 58 25.57 -15.60 23.62
C ALA A 58 24.76 -14.30 23.42
N HIS A 59 24.38 -14.02 22.17
CA HIS A 59 23.68 -12.80 21.76
C HIS A 59 22.65 -13.15 20.67
N ASP A 60 21.68 -14.01 21.02
CA ASP A 60 20.70 -14.48 20.05
C ASP A 60 19.83 -13.32 19.57
N THR A 61 19.98 -12.94 18.30
CA THR A 61 19.42 -11.72 17.74
C THR A 61 18.31 -12.05 16.75
N LEU A 62 17.10 -11.56 17.03
CA LEU A 62 15.98 -11.57 16.10
C LEU A 62 15.85 -10.19 15.46
N GLU A 63 15.97 -10.14 14.14
CA GLU A 63 15.70 -8.93 13.37
C GLU A 63 14.21 -8.82 13.04
N ILE A 64 13.63 -7.63 13.24
CA ILE A 64 12.26 -7.31 12.87
C ILE A 64 12.21 -6.07 12.00
N ILE A 65 11.30 -6.04 11.02
CA ILE A 65 11.14 -4.88 10.13
C ILE A 65 10.29 -3.81 10.82
N CYS A 66 10.81 -2.58 10.88
CA CYS A 66 10.08 -1.39 11.30
C CYS A 66 9.62 -0.63 10.06
N TYR A 67 8.33 -0.70 9.75
CA TYR A 67 7.73 0.03 8.62
C TYR A 67 7.56 1.52 8.89
N GLY A 68 7.33 1.88 10.16
CA GLY A 68 7.19 3.26 10.60
C GLY A 68 8.30 3.70 11.56
N SER A 69 7.98 4.66 12.41
CA SER A 69 8.91 5.21 13.42
C SER A 69 9.30 4.20 14.50
N LYS A 70 8.49 3.15 14.69
CA LYS A 70 8.69 2.04 15.62
C LYS A 70 7.82 0.84 15.23
N ALA A 71 8.15 -0.34 15.74
CA ALA A 71 7.31 -1.53 15.71
C ALA A 71 6.94 -1.95 17.14
N ALA A 72 5.67 -2.25 17.38
CA ALA A 72 5.23 -2.80 18.65
C ALA A 72 5.58 -4.30 18.69
N PHE A 73 6.47 -4.69 19.60
CA PHE A 73 6.94 -6.06 19.70
C PHE A 73 6.39 -6.76 20.95
N THR A 74 5.88 -7.97 20.80
CA THR A 74 5.51 -8.85 21.91
C THR A 74 6.24 -10.17 21.77
N PHE A 75 6.86 -10.65 22.84
CA PHE A 75 7.45 -11.97 22.91
C PHE A 75 6.72 -12.80 23.94
N LYS A 76 6.41 -14.05 23.61
CA LYS A 76 5.60 -14.94 24.43
C LYS A 76 6.26 -16.31 24.54
N THR A 77 6.38 -16.79 25.78
CA THR A 77 6.76 -18.15 26.14
C THR A 77 5.53 -18.94 26.60
N ASP A 78 5.75 -20.15 27.08
CA ASP A 78 4.72 -20.96 27.74
C ASP A 78 4.30 -20.43 29.12
N ILE A 79 5.10 -19.56 29.76
CA ILE A 79 4.85 -19.02 31.09
C ILE A 79 4.52 -17.53 31.05
N ASP A 80 5.37 -16.74 30.40
CA ASP A 80 5.41 -15.29 30.51
C ASP A 80 5.35 -14.61 29.13
N SER A 81 5.26 -13.28 29.16
CA SER A 81 5.43 -12.44 27.97
C SER A 81 6.09 -11.12 28.32
N ILE A 82 6.74 -10.51 27.32
CA ILE A 82 7.29 -9.16 27.41
C ILE A 82 6.88 -8.36 26.19
N GLN A 83 6.65 -7.06 26.38
CA GLN A 83 6.27 -6.14 25.30
C GLN A 83 7.08 -4.85 25.40
N PHE A 84 7.52 -4.35 24.24
CA PHE A 84 8.17 -3.06 24.10
C PHE A 84 8.10 -2.56 22.66
N ASP A 85 8.34 -1.27 22.46
CA ASP A 85 8.51 -0.68 21.14
C ASP A 85 9.98 -0.76 20.71
N VAL A 86 10.22 -1.16 19.46
CA VAL A 86 11.56 -1.21 18.84
C VAL A 86 11.62 -0.17 17.72
N LYS A 87 12.65 0.68 17.72
CA LYS A 87 12.86 1.68 16.66
C LYS A 87 13.84 1.14 15.61
N PRO A 88 13.79 1.65 14.36
CA PRO A 88 14.79 1.32 13.36
C PRO A 88 16.22 1.59 13.84
N ASN A 89 17.13 0.67 13.55
CA ASN A 89 18.55 0.68 13.94
C ASN A 89 18.79 0.76 15.47
N THR A 90 17.83 0.27 16.26
CA THR A 90 17.97 0.14 17.72
C THR A 90 17.68 -1.29 18.15
N SER A 91 18.19 -1.65 19.33
CA SER A 91 17.96 -2.97 19.91
C SER A 91 17.33 -2.87 21.30
N LYS A 92 16.62 -3.92 21.67
CA LYS A 92 16.13 -4.20 23.03
C LYS A 92 16.54 -5.60 23.41
N ASP A 93 17.05 -5.77 24.61
CA ASP A 93 17.49 -7.06 25.12
C ASP A 93 16.76 -7.45 26.40
N PHE A 94 16.67 -8.76 26.61
CA PHE A 94 16.12 -9.38 27.81
C PHE A 94 16.67 -10.80 27.95
N TYR A 95 16.49 -11.39 29.13
CA TYR A 95 16.81 -12.79 29.36
C TYR A 95 15.54 -13.64 29.44
N VAL A 96 15.63 -14.86 28.90
CA VAL A 96 14.66 -15.92 29.16
C VAL A 96 15.28 -16.92 30.13
N GLN A 97 14.68 -17.08 31.30
CA GLN A 97 15.06 -18.09 32.29
C GLN A 97 14.32 -19.39 31.98
N LEU A 98 15.03 -20.32 31.36
CA LEU A 98 14.55 -21.66 31.01
C LEU A 98 14.77 -22.63 32.18
N ASN A 99 13.71 -23.34 32.57
CA ASN A 99 13.73 -24.36 33.64
C ASN A 99 14.39 -23.83 34.94
N ASP A 100 14.05 -22.59 35.30
CA ASP A 100 14.49 -21.86 36.51
C ASP A 100 16.02 -21.67 36.69
N THR A 101 16.84 -22.13 35.76
CA THR A 101 18.30 -22.20 35.97
C THR A 101 19.12 -21.70 34.80
N ILE A 102 18.61 -21.81 33.58
CA ILE A 102 19.35 -21.49 32.36
C ILE A 102 18.92 -20.12 31.85
N LEU A 103 19.84 -19.16 31.77
CA LEU A 103 19.56 -17.85 31.19
C LEU A 103 19.96 -17.84 29.71
N ALA A 104 19.00 -17.56 28.84
CA ALA A 104 19.23 -17.29 27.43
C ALA A 104 19.12 -15.78 27.18
N HIS A 105 20.12 -15.18 26.55
CA HIS A 105 20.12 -13.77 26.22
C HIS A 105 19.49 -13.56 24.84
N THR A 106 18.42 -12.78 24.80
CA THR A 106 17.65 -12.50 23.58
C THR A 106 17.72 -11.03 23.25
N ILE A 107 18.06 -10.72 22.00
CA ILE A 107 18.17 -9.36 21.47
C ILE A 107 17.18 -9.22 20.32
N ILE A 108 16.39 -8.14 20.34
CA ILE A 108 15.49 -7.77 19.25
C ILE A 108 16.02 -6.51 18.60
N THR A 109 16.33 -6.59 17.31
CA THR A 109 16.87 -5.46 16.54
C THR A 109 15.87 -5.01 15.49
N GLY A 110 15.53 -3.72 15.51
CA GLY A 110 14.67 -3.12 14.49
C GLY A 110 15.46 -2.76 13.24
N ILE A 111 15.04 -3.26 12.09
CA ILE A 111 15.60 -2.93 10.78
C ILE A 111 14.60 -2.03 10.04
N PRO A 112 15.02 -0.88 9.48
CA PRO A 112 14.10 -0.02 8.72
C PRO A 112 13.57 -0.76 7.50
N PHE A 113 12.26 -0.64 7.24
CA PHE A 113 11.70 -1.00 5.94
C PHE A 113 12.32 -0.13 4.86
N LYS A 114 12.92 -0.76 3.84
CA LYS A 114 13.57 -0.06 2.73
C LYS A 114 12.65 -0.01 1.53
N THR A 115 12.47 1.18 1.00
CA THR A 115 11.79 1.43 -0.27
C THR A 115 12.73 2.21 -1.18
N GLU A 116 12.55 2.06 -2.50
CA GLU A 116 13.24 2.88 -3.46
C GLU A 116 12.58 4.27 -3.50
N ALA A 117 13.40 5.32 -3.50
CA ALA A 117 12.90 6.67 -3.68
C ALA A 117 12.49 6.87 -5.14
N ILE A 118 11.18 6.87 -5.39
CA ILE A 118 10.60 7.07 -6.72
C ILE A 118 10.10 8.51 -6.83
N SER A 119 10.31 9.11 -8.00
CA SER A 119 9.86 10.47 -8.29
C SER A 119 9.31 10.58 -9.71
N HIS A 120 8.37 11.48 -9.91
CA HIS A 120 7.76 11.80 -11.19
C HIS A 120 7.86 13.31 -11.44
N THR A 121 7.89 13.71 -12.71
CA THR A 121 7.79 15.12 -13.08
C THR A 121 6.33 15.58 -13.00
N ASN A 122 6.12 16.88 -13.11
CA ASN A 122 4.78 17.50 -13.05
C ASN A 122 4.48 18.35 -14.30
N THR A 123 5.07 18.00 -15.45
CA THR A 123 4.89 18.73 -16.71
C THR A 123 3.52 18.44 -17.33
N ASP A 124 2.82 19.43 -17.85
CA ASP A 124 1.57 19.19 -18.59
C ASP A 124 1.90 18.87 -20.06
N GLU A 125 1.75 17.60 -20.45
CA GLU A 125 1.93 17.15 -21.83
C GLU A 125 0.58 17.21 -22.56
N SER A 126 0.15 18.43 -22.89
CA SER A 126 -1.21 18.71 -23.39
C SER A 126 -1.63 17.92 -24.64
N THR A 127 -0.68 17.37 -25.40
CA THR A 127 -0.92 16.53 -26.59
C THR A 127 -1.41 15.12 -26.23
N ILE A 128 -1.11 14.62 -25.03
CA ILE A 128 -1.57 13.32 -24.55
C ILE A 128 -2.95 13.49 -23.91
N LYS A 129 -3.97 12.91 -24.54
CA LYS A 129 -5.35 12.92 -24.04
C LYS A 129 -5.84 11.51 -23.77
N ILE A 130 -6.39 11.28 -22.58
CA ILE A 130 -7.13 10.07 -22.23
C ILE A 130 -8.62 10.35 -22.43
N LYS A 131 -9.30 9.50 -23.20
CA LYS A 131 -10.74 9.61 -23.46
C LYS A 131 -11.53 8.74 -22.50
N TYR A 132 -12.68 9.23 -22.08
CA TYR A 132 -13.61 8.54 -21.20
C TYR A 132 -15.01 8.53 -21.79
N GLN A 133 -15.83 7.55 -21.41
CA GLN A 133 -17.24 7.49 -21.84
C GLN A 133 -17.96 8.79 -21.52
N ARG A 134 -18.67 9.34 -22.51
CA ARG A 134 -19.55 10.50 -22.39
C ARG A 134 -20.99 10.03 -22.60
N GLY A 135 -21.91 10.51 -21.76
CA GLY A 135 -23.32 10.14 -21.86
C GLY A 135 -23.60 8.64 -21.70
N LYS A 136 -24.70 8.19 -22.30
CA LYS A 136 -25.19 6.81 -22.18
C LYS A 136 -24.30 5.83 -22.95
N SER A 137 -24.25 4.60 -22.47
CA SER A 137 -23.66 3.45 -23.15
C SER A 137 -24.60 2.26 -22.97
N ASP A 138 -24.98 1.60 -24.06
CA ASP A 138 -25.86 0.43 -23.99
C ASP A 138 -25.29 -0.68 -23.11
N TYR A 139 -23.96 -0.84 -23.13
CA TYR A 139 -23.28 -1.79 -22.26
C TYR A 139 -23.48 -1.45 -20.78
N LEU A 140 -23.21 -0.20 -20.39
CA LEU A 140 -23.35 0.23 -19.00
C LEU A 140 -24.81 0.19 -18.53
N GLU A 141 -25.77 0.53 -19.39
CA GLU A 141 -27.20 0.42 -19.07
C GLU A 141 -27.63 -1.05 -18.92
N ASN A 142 -27.10 -1.96 -19.74
CA ASN A 142 -27.35 -3.39 -19.57
C ASN A 142 -26.69 -3.94 -18.30
N LEU A 143 -25.48 -3.48 -17.95
CA LEU A 143 -24.82 -3.85 -16.71
C LEU A 143 -25.64 -3.42 -15.49
N LYS A 144 -26.14 -2.18 -15.44
CA LYS A 144 -27.04 -1.71 -14.38
C LYS A 144 -28.28 -2.58 -14.21
N LYS A 145 -28.86 -3.04 -15.32
CA LYS A 145 -30.07 -3.88 -15.31
C LYS A 145 -29.76 -5.30 -14.83
N ALA A 146 -28.65 -5.88 -15.29
CA ALA A 146 -28.26 -7.25 -14.94
C ALA A 146 -27.73 -7.35 -13.50
N TYR A 147 -26.98 -6.34 -13.05
CA TYR A 147 -26.29 -6.31 -11.76
C TYR A 147 -26.55 -4.98 -11.03
N PRO A 148 -27.81 -4.73 -10.63
CA PRO A 148 -28.17 -3.48 -9.96
C PRO A 148 -27.43 -3.33 -8.63
N LEU A 149 -26.86 -2.16 -8.42
CA LEU A 149 -26.17 -1.79 -7.18
C LEU A 149 -26.84 -0.56 -6.58
N THR A 150 -27.59 -0.76 -5.51
CA THR A 150 -28.15 0.35 -4.72
C THR A 150 -27.13 0.74 -3.67
N LEU A 151 -26.62 1.95 -3.77
CA LEU A 151 -25.79 2.54 -2.73
C LEU A 151 -26.70 2.98 -1.58
N SER A 152 -26.31 2.68 -0.35
CA SER A 152 -26.97 3.20 0.85
C SER A 152 -26.77 4.73 0.95
N ASN A 153 -27.31 5.36 2.00
CA ASN A 153 -27.14 6.81 2.24
C ASN A 153 -25.65 7.17 2.43
N ALA A 154 -24.95 7.40 1.31
CA ALA A 154 -23.56 7.83 1.25
C ALA A 154 -23.49 9.35 1.10
N SER A 155 -22.67 9.99 1.92
CA SER A 155 -22.57 11.44 2.03
C SER A 155 -21.60 12.05 1.01
N ASN A 156 -20.65 11.26 0.50
CA ASN A 156 -19.58 11.70 -0.39
C ASN A 156 -19.21 10.59 -1.39
N ASP A 157 -18.36 10.91 -2.37
CA ASP A 157 -17.96 9.96 -3.40
C ASP A 157 -17.06 8.84 -2.84
N THR A 158 -16.28 9.11 -1.79
CA THR A 158 -15.43 8.10 -1.12
C THR A 158 -16.28 6.96 -0.56
N GLU A 159 -17.34 7.26 0.20
CA GLU A 159 -18.26 6.28 0.78
C GLU A 159 -18.97 5.46 -0.30
N LYS A 160 -19.40 6.11 -1.39
CA LYS A 160 -20.00 5.42 -2.54
C LYS A 160 -19.03 4.43 -3.14
N VAL A 161 -17.80 4.85 -3.41
CA VAL A 161 -16.76 3.99 -4.00
C VAL A 161 -16.42 2.83 -3.08
N LEU A 162 -16.31 3.04 -1.77
CA LEU A 162 -16.07 1.96 -0.81
C LEU A 162 -17.17 0.89 -0.84
N GLN A 163 -18.44 1.28 -1.04
CA GLN A 163 -19.53 0.32 -1.21
C GLN A 163 -19.40 -0.52 -2.48
N VAL A 164 -19.03 0.09 -3.62
CA VAL A 164 -18.80 -0.64 -4.87
C VAL A 164 -17.58 -1.55 -4.77
N LEU A 165 -16.51 -1.06 -4.15
CA LEU A 165 -15.28 -1.80 -3.89
C LEU A 165 -15.57 -3.07 -3.09
N HIS A 166 -16.24 -2.90 -1.95
CA HIS A 166 -16.62 -4.01 -1.08
C HIS A 166 -17.60 -4.98 -1.76
N TRP A 167 -18.57 -4.45 -2.51
CA TRP A 167 -19.49 -5.28 -3.31
C TRP A 167 -18.70 -6.15 -4.30
N THR A 168 -17.77 -5.58 -5.06
CA THR A 168 -16.95 -6.33 -6.04
C THR A 168 -16.09 -7.40 -5.38
N ASN A 169 -15.42 -7.09 -4.27
CA ASN A 169 -14.57 -8.05 -3.56
C ASN A 169 -15.32 -9.31 -3.14
N ASN A 170 -16.61 -9.18 -2.80
CA ASN A 170 -17.47 -10.26 -2.35
C ASN A 170 -18.18 -11.02 -3.49
N ARG A 171 -17.70 -10.92 -4.74
CA ARG A 171 -18.27 -11.67 -5.88
C ARG A 171 -17.65 -13.05 -6.07
N TRP A 172 -16.38 -13.21 -5.77
CA TRP A 172 -15.71 -14.51 -5.82
C TRP A 172 -14.49 -14.53 -4.91
N LYS A 173 -13.90 -15.72 -4.71
CA LYS A 173 -12.58 -15.85 -4.08
C LYS A 173 -11.49 -15.83 -5.15
N HIS A 174 -10.41 -15.11 -4.91
CA HIS A 174 -9.32 -14.94 -5.86
C HIS A 174 -8.74 -16.29 -6.33
N SER A 175 -8.43 -16.37 -7.62
CA SER A 175 -7.66 -17.47 -8.22
C SER A 175 -6.76 -16.94 -9.34
N GLY A 176 -5.44 -17.00 -9.15
CA GLY A 176 -4.46 -16.45 -10.09
C GLY A 176 -4.42 -17.12 -11.47
N ASN A 177 -4.86 -18.37 -11.57
CA ASN A 177 -4.62 -19.23 -12.74
C ASN A 177 -5.86 -19.44 -13.63
N ASN A 178 -6.94 -18.69 -13.42
CA ASN A 178 -8.19 -18.89 -14.15
C ASN A 178 -8.70 -17.57 -14.73
N SER A 179 -8.55 -17.40 -16.04
CA SER A 179 -9.02 -16.19 -16.73
C SER A 179 -10.50 -16.32 -17.11
N PRO A 180 -11.31 -15.24 -17.00
CA PRO A 180 -12.65 -15.22 -17.54
C PRO A 180 -12.61 -15.31 -19.08
N LYS A 181 -13.71 -15.75 -19.69
CA LYS A 181 -13.78 -15.89 -21.16
C LYS A 181 -13.82 -14.54 -21.87
N LYS A 182 -14.33 -13.51 -21.20
CA LYS A 182 -14.41 -12.14 -21.71
C LYS A 182 -13.96 -11.13 -20.65
N ASN A 183 -13.39 -10.04 -21.13
CA ASN A 183 -12.85 -8.96 -20.31
C ASN A 183 -13.89 -7.85 -20.07
N ASP A 184 -15.09 -8.25 -19.63
CA ASP A 184 -16.21 -7.35 -19.38
C ASP A 184 -16.99 -7.82 -18.13
N ALA A 185 -17.50 -6.87 -17.34
CA ALA A 185 -18.13 -7.16 -16.06
C ALA A 185 -19.32 -8.11 -16.13
N ILE A 186 -20.22 -7.98 -17.10
CA ILE A 186 -21.40 -8.86 -17.23
C ILE A 186 -20.95 -10.31 -17.35
N SER A 187 -20.04 -10.61 -18.28
CA SER A 187 -19.56 -11.97 -18.49
C SER A 187 -18.81 -12.51 -17.27
N ILE A 188 -17.93 -11.70 -16.66
CA ILE A 188 -17.17 -12.10 -15.47
C ILE A 188 -18.09 -12.43 -14.31
N LEU A 189 -19.10 -11.59 -14.05
CA LEU A 189 -20.06 -11.79 -12.98
C LEU A 189 -20.91 -13.04 -13.21
N GLN A 190 -21.38 -13.27 -14.44
CA GLN A 190 -22.12 -14.49 -14.79
C GLN A 190 -21.28 -15.75 -14.55
N GLU A 191 -20.02 -15.75 -14.96
CA GLU A 191 -19.13 -16.88 -14.71
C GLU A 191 -18.81 -17.06 -13.22
N ALA A 192 -18.68 -15.98 -12.45
CA ALA A 192 -18.47 -16.03 -11.00
C ALA A 192 -19.70 -16.61 -10.27
N GLU A 193 -20.91 -16.24 -10.67
CA GLU A 193 -22.17 -16.81 -10.14
C GLU A 193 -22.29 -18.31 -10.45
N ALA A 194 -21.71 -18.76 -11.56
CA ALA A 194 -21.58 -20.18 -11.89
C ALA A 194 -20.44 -20.90 -11.14
N GLY A 195 -19.82 -20.26 -10.15
CA GLY A 195 -18.75 -20.82 -9.31
C GLY A 195 -17.33 -20.50 -9.80
N GLY A 196 -17.20 -19.68 -10.84
CA GLY A 196 -15.92 -19.20 -11.35
C GLY A 196 -15.14 -18.38 -10.32
N ARG A 197 -13.82 -18.41 -10.43
CA ARG A 197 -12.88 -17.67 -9.59
C ARG A 197 -11.80 -17.06 -10.47
N PHE A 198 -11.44 -15.80 -10.25
CA PHE A 198 -10.62 -15.05 -11.20
C PHE A 198 -9.49 -14.26 -10.53
N PRO A 199 -8.44 -13.87 -11.30
CA PRO A 199 -7.30 -13.10 -10.82
C PRO A 199 -7.62 -11.61 -10.67
N CYS A 200 -6.62 -10.84 -10.23
CA CYS A 200 -6.67 -9.39 -9.99
C CYS A 200 -7.38 -8.59 -11.10
N PHE A 201 -7.03 -8.83 -12.37
CA PHE A 201 -7.57 -8.05 -13.47
C PHE A 201 -9.09 -8.18 -13.63
N ALA A 202 -9.68 -9.32 -13.24
CA ALA A 202 -11.13 -9.50 -13.29
C ALA A 202 -11.84 -8.64 -12.24
N TYR A 203 -11.25 -8.52 -11.03
CA TYR A 203 -11.76 -7.61 -9.99
C TYR A 203 -11.68 -6.16 -10.47
N ALA A 204 -10.56 -5.78 -11.08
CA ALA A 204 -10.35 -4.43 -11.60
C ALA A 204 -11.34 -4.07 -12.71
N ILE A 205 -11.62 -5.00 -13.63
CA ILE A 205 -12.61 -4.82 -14.71
C ILE A 205 -14.02 -4.64 -14.14
N VAL A 206 -14.46 -5.54 -13.25
CA VAL A 206 -15.80 -5.48 -12.65
C VAL A 206 -15.98 -4.20 -11.85
N LEU A 207 -14.99 -3.83 -11.03
CA LEU A 207 -15.02 -2.60 -10.24
C LEU A 207 -15.08 -1.36 -11.12
N ARG A 208 -14.22 -1.29 -12.16
CA ARG A 208 -14.22 -0.19 -13.13
C ARG A 208 -15.59 -0.04 -13.79
N ASP A 209 -16.16 -1.13 -14.30
CA ASP A 209 -17.40 -1.08 -15.07
C ASP A 209 -18.61 -0.74 -14.19
N GLN A 210 -18.68 -1.26 -12.96
CA GLN A 210 -19.72 -0.89 -12.01
C GLN A 210 -19.63 0.59 -11.60
N LEU A 211 -18.42 1.12 -11.38
CA LEU A 211 -18.23 2.55 -11.11
C LEU A 211 -18.64 3.41 -12.30
N ASN A 212 -18.23 3.04 -13.52
CA ASN A 212 -18.63 3.76 -14.73
C ASN A 212 -20.15 3.68 -14.97
N ALA A 213 -20.78 2.55 -14.67
CA ALA A 213 -22.24 2.42 -14.69
C ALA A 213 -22.88 3.42 -13.72
N LEU A 214 -22.37 3.54 -12.49
CA LEU A 214 -22.85 4.52 -11.51
C LEU A 214 -22.50 5.98 -11.83
N GLY A 215 -21.85 6.26 -12.96
CA GLY A 215 -21.58 7.61 -13.46
C GLY A 215 -20.21 8.17 -13.06
N PHE A 216 -19.39 7.40 -12.35
CA PHE A 216 -18.00 7.78 -12.08
C PHE A 216 -17.14 7.69 -13.34
N LYS A 217 -15.94 8.28 -13.27
CA LYS A 217 -14.88 8.02 -14.24
C LYS A 217 -13.89 7.07 -13.59
N ALA A 218 -13.92 5.82 -14.01
CA ALA A 218 -13.01 4.79 -13.55
C ALA A 218 -12.23 4.17 -14.71
N ARG A 219 -10.99 3.76 -14.43
CA ARG A 219 -10.08 3.10 -15.36
C ARG A 219 -9.35 1.98 -14.64
N THR A 220 -8.91 0.96 -15.38
CA THR A 220 -7.93 0.01 -14.84
C THR A 220 -6.56 0.66 -14.80
N VAL A 221 -5.80 0.39 -13.75
CA VAL A 221 -4.37 0.71 -13.67
C VAL A 221 -3.59 -0.59 -13.58
N TYR A 222 -2.62 -0.74 -14.46
CA TYR A 222 -1.72 -1.89 -14.52
C TYR A 222 -0.43 -1.49 -13.81
N LEU A 223 -0.13 -2.20 -12.73
CA LEU A 223 1.05 -2.00 -11.89
C LEU A 223 2.13 -3.00 -12.32
N LYS A 224 3.39 -2.57 -12.39
CA LYS A 224 4.52 -3.47 -12.70
C LYS A 224 5.74 -3.15 -11.87
N THR A 225 6.52 -4.20 -11.61
CA THR A 225 7.75 -4.11 -10.81
C THR A 225 8.89 -3.42 -11.54
N ALA A 226 9.86 -2.90 -10.80
CA ALA A 226 11.06 -2.28 -11.37
C ALA A 226 11.85 -3.25 -12.26
N ASP A 227 11.91 -4.51 -11.83
CA ASP A 227 12.60 -5.62 -12.51
C ASP A 227 11.72 -6.34 -13.56
N ALA A 228 10.58 -5.76 -13.97
CA ALA A 228 9.59 -6.42 -14.82
C ALA A 228 10.17 -7.00 -16.12
N LYS A 229 11.22 -6.40 -16.67
CA LYS A 229 11.92 -6.90 -17.85
C LYS A 229 12.50 -8.30 -17.61
N THR A 230 13.11 -8.55 -16.45
CA THR A 230 13.91 -9.75 -16.17
C THR A 230 13.31 -10.67 -15.11
N ARG A 231 12.22 -10.26 -14.45
CA ARG A 231 11.61 -10.99 -13.34
C ARG A 231 11.14 -12.38 -13.77
N LYS A 232 11.39 -13.38 -12.93
CA LYS A 232 10.98 -14.79 -13.17
C LYS A 232 9.59 -15.13 -12.65
N ASN A 233 9.03 -14.28 -11.80
CA ASN A 233 7.67 -14.38 -11.27
C ASN A 233 6.78 -13.34 -11.95
N PRO A 234 5.44 -13.47 -11.91
CA PRO A 234 4.53 -12.49 -12.50
C PRO A 234 4.88 -11.06 -12.07
N PRO A 235 5.30 -10.17 -12.99
CA PRO A 235 5.78 -8.83 -12.65
C PRO A 235 4.67 -7.79 -12.61
N GLY A 236 3.41 -8.19 -12.57
CA GLY A 236 2.30 -7.24 -12.61
C GLY A 236 1.13 -7.58 -11.70
N HIS A 237 0.46 -6.51 -11.28
CA HIS A 237 -0.81 -6.52 -10.57
C HIS A 237 -1.77 -5.55 -11.26
N VAL A 238 -3.08 -5.76 -11.14
CA VAL A 238 -4.07 -4.89 -11.80
C VAL A 238 -5.08 -4.44 -10.76
N ALA A 239 -5.27 -3.12 -10.69
CA ALA A 239 -6.20 -2.46 -9.80
C ALA A 239 -7.06 -1.45 -10.59
N THR A 240 -7.87 -0.67 -9.88
CA THR A 240 -8.74 0.35 -10.47
C THR A 240 -8.38 1.71 -9.91
N GLU A 241 -8.46 2.73 -10.76
CA GLU A 241 -8.47 4.12 -10.32
C GLU A 241 -9.80 4.76 -10.66
N VAL A 242 -10.29 5.62 -9.77
CA VAL A 242 -11.54 6.36 -9.94
C VAL A 242 -11.35 7.83 -9.63
N TYR A 243 -11.93 8.70 -10.45
CA TYR A 243 -11.95 10.13 -10.20
C TYR A 243 -13.12 10.49 -9.28
N LEU A 244 -12.82 10.99 -8.09
CA LEU A 244 -13.80 11.50 -7.13
C LEU A 244 -14.12 12.96 -7.46
N ASN A 245 -15.41 13.28 -7.66
CA ASN A 245 -15.81 14.61 -8.12
C ASN A 245 -15.80 15.64 -6.99
N ASP A 246 -16.10 15.22 -5.77
CA ASP A 246 -16.01 16.10 -4.60
C ASP A 246 -14.56 16.52 -4.30
N LEU A 247 -13.59 15.60 -4.45
CA LEU A 247 -12.16 15.87 -4.23
C LEU A 247 -11.42 16.36 -5.48
N GLN A 248 -12.03 16.27 -6.66
CA GLN A 248 -11.40 16.57 -7.95
C GLN A 248 -10.08 15.82 -8.16
N LYS A 249 -10.07 14.51 -7.85
CA LYS A 249 -8.84 13.74 -7.72
C LYS A 249 -9.03 12.27 -8.12
N TRP A 250 -8.01 11.71 -8.77
CA TRP A 250 -7.89 10.26 -8.98
C TRP A 250 -7.49 9.54 -7.69
N VAL A 251 -8.09 8.39 -7.45
CA VAL A 251 -7.89 7.57 -6.24
C VAL A 251 -7.71 6.11 -6.64
N PHE A 252 -6.74 5.46 -6.02
CA PHE A 252 -6.42 4.05 -6.18
C PHE A 252 -7.32 3.18 -5.29
N ILE A 253 -7.87 2.12 -5.87
CA ILE A 253 -8.70 1.14 -5.19
C ILE A 253 -8.40 -0.27 -5.72
N ASP A 254 -8.31 -1.24 -4.81
CA ASP A 254 -7.96 -2.61 -5.14
C ASP A 254 -9.09 -3.58 -4.80
N GLY A 255 -9.84 -3.96 -5.84
CA GLY A 255 -10.99 -4.87 -5.71
C GLY A 255 -10.63 -6.27 -5.24
N GLN A 256 -9.39 -6.72 -5.40
CA GLN A 256 -8.97 -8.03 -4.89
C GLN A 256 -8.81 -8.01 -3.36
N PHE A 257 -8.34 -6.90 -2.80
CA PHE A 257 -8.02 -6.80 -1.37
C PHE A 257 -9.05 -6.00 -0.57
N ASP A 258 -10.03 -5.38 -1.22
CA ASP A 258 -11.03 -4.50 -0.61
C ASP A 258 -10.36 -3.34 0.15
N VAL A 259 -9.42 -2.65 -0.50
CA VAL A 259 -8.66 -1.55 0.10
C VAL A 259 -8.65 -0.29 -0.74
N MET A 260 -8.75 0.85 -0.06
CA MET A 260 -8.52 2.19 -0.56
C MET A 260 -7.52 2.90 0.37
N PRO A 261 -6.26 3.12 -0.06
CA PRO A 261 -5.28 3.85 0.74
C PRO A 261 -5.70 5.30 0.96
N SER A 262 -5.50 5.81 2.16
CA SER A 262 -5.83 7.17 2.57
C SER A 262 -4.76 7.75 3.47
N LEU A 263 -4.44 9.04 3.35
CA LEU A 263 -3.55 9.75 4.26
C LEU A 263 -4.32 10.90 4.89
N ASP A 264 -4.35 10.95 6.23
CA ASP A 264 -5.05 11.97 6.99
C ASP A 264 -6.52 12.17 6.52
N GLY A 265 -7.19 11.06 6.17
CA GLY A 265 -8.57 11.03 5.70
C GLY A 265 -8.78 11.31 4.21
N VAL A 266 -7.72 11.61 3.44
CA VAL A 266 -7.79 11.86 2.00
C VAL A 266 -7.32 10.63 1.22
N PRO A 267 -8.19 10.00 0.39
CA PRO A 267 -7.79 8.88 -0.45
C PRO A 267 -6.68 9.23 -1.45
N LEU A 268 -5.81 8.26 -1.73
CA LEU A 268 -4.58 8.43 -2.49
C LEU A 268 -4.67 7.81 -3.88
N ASN A 269 -4.03 8.39 -4.89
CA ASN A 269 -3.69 7.67 -6.12
C ASN A 269 -2.47 6.75 -5.92
N ALA A 270 -2.10 5.96 -6.93
CA ALA A 270 -1.00 4.99 -6.81
C ALA A 270 0.36 5.64 -6.51
N VAL A 271 0.67 6.80 -7.09
CA VAL A 271 1.93 7.53 -6.85
C VAL A 271 1.97 8.11 -5.43
N GLU A 272 0.88 8.69 -4.97
CA GLU A 272 0.78 9.21 -3.60
C GLU A 272 0.81 8.07 -2.57
N PHE A 273 0.21 6.91 -2.89
CA PHE A 273 0.27 5.73 -2.04
C PHE A 273 1.69 5.18 -1.93
N GLN A 274 2.41 5.06 -3.05
CA GLN A 274 3.84 4.73 -3.06
C GLN A 274 4.65 5.71 -2.18
N HIS A 275 4.39 7.01 -2.28
CA HIS A 275 5.04 8.01 -1.41
C HIS A 275 4.65 7.83 0.08
N ALA A 276 3.38 7.54 0.37
CA ALA A 276 2.91 7.33 1.73
C ALA A 276 3.53 6.08 2.38
N ILE A 277 3.74 5.00 1.61
CA ILE A 277 4.45 3.80 2.08
C ILE A 277 5.88 4.15 2.52
N SER A 278 6.59 4.96 1.75
CA SER A 278 8.00 5.28 2.00
C SER A 278 8.22 6.33 3.10
N THR A 279 7.29 7.27 3.27
CA THR A 279 7.51 8.44 4.15
C THR A 279 6.48 8.61 5.26
N ASN A 280 5.28 8.04 5.13
CA ASN A 280 4.15 8.31 6.01
C ASN A 280 3.48 7.02 6.50
N PHE A 281 4.27 5.94 6.67
CA PHE A 281 3.72 4.64 7.02
C PHE A 281 2.84 4.68 8.27
N ASP A 282 3.23 5.40 9.31
CA ASP A 282 2.45 5.49 10.56
C ASP A 282 1.09 6.20 10.39
N LYS A 283 0.94 7.04 9.36
CA LYS A 283 -0.23 7.92 9.20
C LYS A 283 -1.24 7.45 8.17
N PHE A 284 -0.80 6.78 7.12
CA PHE A 284 -1.74 6.33 6.10
C PHE A 284 -2.57 5.14 6.60
N GLU A 285 -3.77 4.97 6.08
CA GLU A 285 -4.69 3.88 6.42
C GLU A 285 -5.12 3.14 5.16
N LEU A 286 -5.57 1.90 5.33
CA LEU A 286 -6.28 1.16 4.29
C LEU A 286 -7.77 1.16 4.65
N LEU A 287 -8.53 2.04 4.01
CA LEU A 287 -9.98 2.11 4.18
C LEU A 287 -10.61 0.88 3.54
N SER A 288 -11.59 0.30 4.24
CA SER A 288 -12.29 -0.92 3.83
C SER A 288 -13.61 -1.02 4.59
N LEU A 289 -14.63 -1.64 3.97
CA LEU A 289 -15.88 -2.00 4.66
C LEU A 289 -15.87 -3.45 5.17
N ALA A 290 -14.79 -4.20 4.93
CA ALA A 290 -14.63 -5.53 5.50
C ALA A 290 -14.63 -5.50 7.02
N ALA A 291 -15.28 -6.50 7.64
CA ALA A 291 -15.19 -6.69 9.08
C ALA A 291 -13.74 -6.96 9.50
N GLU A 292 -13.37 -6.56 10.72
CA GLU A 292 -11.99 -6.65 11.22
C GLU A 292 -11.33 -8.03 11.05
N LYS A 293 -12.11 -9.12 11.19
CA LYS A 293 -11.59 -10.50 11.01
C LYS A 293 -11.20 -10.86 9.58
N THR A 294 -11.77 -10.17 8.60
CA THR A 294 -11.56 -10.41 7.16
C THR A 294 -10.86 -9.25 6.48
N LYS A 295 -10.57 -8.18 7.23
CA LYS A 295 -9.90 -7.00 6.73
C LYS A 295 -8.45 -7.32 6.39
N THR A 296 -8.00 -6.78 5.26
CA THR A 296 -6.64 -6.97 4.77
C THR A 296 -5.62 -6.36 5.74
N SER A 297 -4.57 -7.13 6.09
CA SER A 297 -3.44 -6.62 6.90
C SER A 297 -2.74 -5.48 6.15
N LYS A 298 -2.49 -4.36 6.83
CA LYS A 298 -1.76 -3.23 6.26
C LYS A 298 -0.34 -3.62 5.85
N ILE A 299 0.38 -4.29 6.74
CA ILE A 299 1.74 -4.78 6.48
C ILE A 299 1.73 -5.83 5.37
N GLY A 300 0.82 -6.80 5.46
CA GLY A 300 0.67 -7.84 4.44
C GLY A 300 0.38 -7.26 3.05
N TYR A 301 -0.48 -6.25 2.96
CA TYR A 301 -0.79 -5.59 1.70
C TYR A 301 0.39 -4.77 1.17
N VAL A 302 1.07 -4.00 2.03
CA VAL A 302 2.25 -3.22 1.62
C VAL A 302 3.35 -4.13 1.09
N ASN A 303 3.65 -5.24 1.77
CA ASN A 303 4.63 -6.22 1.31
C ASN A 303 4.28 -6.81 -0.05
N PHE A 304 2.99 -6.97 -0.32
CA PHE A 304 2.52 -7.42 -1.63
C PHE A 304 2.62 -6.31 -2.69
N VAL A 305 2.01 -5.14 -2.44
CA VAL A 305 1.75 -4.13 -3.47
C VAL A 305 2.95 -3.24 -3.76
N ASN A 306 3.81 -2.98 -2.78
CA ASN A 306 4.91 -2.01 -2.89
C ASN A 306 5.82 -2.30 -4.08
N ASP A 307 6.12 -3.57 -4.34
CA ASP A 307 6.98 -3.99 -5.45
C ASP A 307 6.37 -3.65 -6.82
N TYR A 308 5.03 -3.65 -6.94
CA TYR A 308 4.34 -3.37 -8.21
C TYR A 308 4.14 -1.87 -8.48
N LEU A 309 4.31 -1.00 -7.49
CA LEU A 309 4.09 0.44 -7.64
C LEU A 309 5.29 1.12 -8.31
N PHE A 310 5.85 0.57 -9.39
CA PHE A 310 7.00 1.17 -10.09
C PHE A 310 6.60 1.73 -11.46
N TYR A 311 6.23 0.87 -12.42
CA TYR A 311 5.62 1.31 -13.67
C TYR A 311 4.11 1.22 -13.55
N LEU A 312 3.42 2.29 -13.95
CA LEU A 312 1.95 2.36 -13.95
C LEU A 312 1.48 2.61 -15.37
N ASP A 313 0.56 1.82 -15.90
CA ASP A 313 -0.08 2.14 -17.17
C ASP A 313 -1.60 2.02 -17.15
N THR A 314 -2.23 2.74 -18.07
CA THR A 314 -3.68 2.73 -18.28
C THR A 314 -4.00 2.96 -19.75
N THR A 315 -5.18 2.54 -20.19
CA THR A 315 -5.61 2.73 -21.58
C THR A 315 -5.88 4.19 -21.88
N LEU A 316 -5.50 4.65 -23.07
CA LEU A 316 -5.81 6.00 -23.57
C LEU A 316 -7.30 6.15 -23.94
N ASP A 317 -8.02 5.04 -24.10
CA ASP A 317 -9.44 5.02 -24.42
C ASP A 317 -10.20 4.18 -23.39
N ASN A 318 -11.02 4.85 -22.58
CA ASN A 318 -11.91 4.29 -21.56
C ASN A 318 -13.39 4.49 -21.96
N ARG A 319 -13.68 4.61 -23.26
CA ARG A 319 -15.04 4.59 -23.80
C ARG A 319 -15.50 3.15 -24.06
N TYR A 320 -16.80 2.91 -23.98
CA TYR A 320 -17.40 1.60 -24.25
C TYR A 320 -17.88 1.55 -25.70
N HIS A 321 -17.38 0.56 -26.46
CA HIS A 321 -17.68 0.35 -27.88
C HIS A 321 -17.52 1.60 -28.75
N PRO A 322 -16.36 2.28 -28.75
CA PRO A 322 -16.15 3.43 -29.64
C PRO A 322 -16.04 2.98 -31.11
N ASP A 323 -16.53 3.80 -32.05
CA ASP A 323 -16.41 3.53 -33.50
C ASP A 323 -14.95 3.37 -33.94
N SER A 324 -14.05 4.14 -33.32
CA SER A 324 -12.62 4.03 -33.49
C SER A 324 -11.90 4.21 -32.17
N ARG A 325 -10.88 3.38 -31.95
CA ARG A 325 -10.01 3.45 -30.77
C ARG A 325 -9.15 4.69 -30.83
N HIS A 326 -9.14 5.45 -29.74
CA HIS A 326 -8.24 6.57 -29.57
C HIS A 326 -6.81 6.11 -29.28
N LEU A 327 -5.86 6.65 -30.04
CA LEU A 327 -4.43 6.36 -29.94
C LEU A 327 -3.65 7.68 -29.83
N VAL A 328 -2.47 7.62 -29.22
CA VAL A 328 -1.48 8.71 -29.21
C VAL A 328 -0.19 8.15 -29.79
N ASP A 329 0.31 8.71 -30.89
CA ASP A 329 1.47 8.20 -31.62
C ASP A 329 1.38 6.70 -31.98
N GLY A 330 0.17 6.25 -32.33
CA GLY A 330 -0.11 4.83 -32.62
C GLY A 330 -0.15 3.92 -31.38
N LYS A 331 0.03 4.47 -30.18
CA LYS A 331 0.01 3.74 -28.91
C LYS A 331 -1.37 3.79 -28.29
N ALA A 332 -1.74 2.73 -27.59
CA ALA A 332 -3.07 2.52 -27.05
C ALA A 332 -3.17 2.73 -25.53
N SER A 333 -2.02 2.77 -24.86
CA SER A 333 -1.89 3.02 -23.43
C SER A 333 -0.87 4.11 -23.15
N LEU A 334 -0.97 4.71 -21.97
CA LEU A 334 0.01 5.63 -21.41
C LEU A 334 0.67 4.93 -20.22
N MET A 335 1.99 4.86 -20.21
CA MET A 335 2.79 4.36 -19.09
C MET A 335 3.50 5.52 -18.39
N LEU A 336 3.22 5.69 -17.10
CA LEU A 336 3.99 6.51 -16.19
C LEU A 336 5.25 5.74 -15.76
N VAL A 337 6.39 6.37 -16.03
CA VAL A 337 7.73 5.85 -15.73
C VAL A 337 8.36 6.75 -14.65
N PRO A 338 9.01 6.19 -13.62
CA PRO A 338 9.82 6.96 -12.68
C PRO A 338 10.89 7.81 -13.38
N SER A 339 11.15 8.99 -12.86
CA SER A 339 12.18 9.89 -13.39
C SER A 339 13.56 9.23 -13.28
N GLY A 340 14.24 9.11 -14.42
CA GLY A 340 15.55 8.45 -14.50
C GLY A 340 15.52 6.93 -14.68
N ALA A 341 14.34 6.30 -14.65
CA ALA A 341 14.19 4.89 -14.99
C ALA A 341 14.17 4.69 -16.52
N GLU A 342 14.56 3.50 -16.96
CA GLU A 342 14.42 3.08 -18.36
C GLU A 342 12.95 2.84 -18.70
N ASN A 343 12.56 3.06 -19.95
CA ASN A 343 11.24 2.66 -20.41
C ASN A 343 11.18 1.13 -20.47
N LEU A 344 10.15 0.55 -19.86
CA LEU A 344 9.89 -0.88 -19.98
C LEU A 344 9.47 -1.21 -21.42
N ASP A 345 10.33 -1.90 -22.15
CA ASP A 345 10.17 -2.24 -23.57
C ASP A 345 9.76 -3.69 -23.82
N HIS A 346 10.05 -4.59 -22.87
CA HIS A 346 9.75 -6.02 -22.94
C HIS A 346 9.56 -6.61 -21.54
N ILE A 347 8.77 -7.68 -21.44
CA ILE A 347 8.53 -8.45 -20.20
C ILE A 347 8.80 -9.92 -20.47
N ASN A 348 9.94 -10.44 -19.99
CA ASN A 348 10.37 -11.82 -20.25
C ASN A 348 9.35 -12.85 -19.73
N PHE A 349 8.77 -12.63 -18.54
CA PHE A 349 7.84 -13.59 -17.94
C PHE A 349 6.62 -13.91 -18.84
N TRP A 350 6.18 -12.94 -19.65
CA TRP A 350 5.07 -13.10 -20.58
C TRP A 350 5.50 -13.20 -22.04
N GLU A 351 6.81 -13.18 -22.32
CA GLU A 351 7.37 -13.12 -23.67
C GLU A 351 6.68 -12.04 -24.53
N MET A 352 6.56 -10.82 -23.96
CA MET A 352 5.71 -9.76 -24.51
C MET A 352 6.47 -8.43 -24.64
N ASP A 353 6.42 -7.86 -25.85
CA ASP A 353 6.86 -6.49 -26.12
C ASP A 353 5.86 -5.46 -25.60
N VAL A 354 6.37 -4.39 -24.99
CA VAL A 354 5.58 -3.23 -24.51
C VAL A 354 5.51 -2.17 -25.60
N ASN A 355 5.21 -2.58 -26.82
CA ASN A 355 5.10 -1.68 -27.97
C ASN A 355 3.77 -0.90 -28.03
N TYR A 356 2.87 -1.12 -27.08
CA TYR A 356 1.53 -0.52 -27.02
C TYR A 356 1.46 0.77 -26.17
N CYS A 357 2.54 1.11 -25.46
CA CYS A 357 2.60 2.26 -24.57
C CYS A 357 3.27 3.49 -25.20
N LYS A 358 2.65 4.65 -24.97
CA LYS A 358 3.36 5.94 -24.95
C LYS A 358 3.89 6.12 -23.53
N TYR A 359 5.13 6.56 -23.37
CA TYR A 359 5.73 6.79 -22.06
C TYR A 359 5.63 8.27 -21.66
N THR A 360 5.44 8.52 -20.38
CA THR A 360 5.54 9.84 -19.74
C THR A 360 6.22 9.68 -18.39
N THR A 361 6.94 10.70 -17.94
CA THR A 361 7.40 10.78 -16.54
C THR A 361 6.50 11.68 -15.70
N SER A 362 5.47 12.28 -16.31
CA SER A 362 4.63 13.28 -15.66
C SER A 362 3.43 12.68 -14.94
N ALA A 363 3.40 12.86 -13.62
CA ALA A 363 2.23 12.53 -12.82
C ALA A 363 1.02 13.40 -13.22
N ASN A 364 1.23 14.68 -13.57
CA ASN A 364 0.16 15.59 -14.01
C ASN A 364 -0.49 15.12 -15.31
N THR A 365 0.29 14.61 -16.27
CA THR A 365 -0.25 14.05 -17.51
C THR A 365 -1.00 12.74 -17.24
N PHE A 366 -0.43 11.84 -16.43
CA PHE A 366 -1.04 10.55 -16.11
C PHE A 366 -2.36 10.67 -15.31
N TYR A 367 -2.40 11.64 -14.40
CA TYR A 367 -3.54 11.96 -13.54
C TYR A 367 -4.34 13.17 -14.02
N ALA A 368 -4.26 13.50 -15.29
CA ALA A 368 -5.07 14.55 -15.88
C ALA A 368 -6.56 14.35 -15.55
N LYS A 369 -7.25 15.44 -15.21
CA LYS A 369 -8.70 15.43 -14.96
C LYS A 369 -9.43 14.85 -16.19
N PRO A 370 -10.36 13.90 -16.01
CA PRO A 370 -11.10 13.34 -17.14
C PRO A 370 -11.93 14.42 -17.84
N MET A 371 -11.69 14.65 -19.13
CA MET A 371 -12.40 15.68 -19.91
C MET A 371 -13.67 15.15 -20.61
N TYR A 372 -14.77 15.90 -20.47
CA TYR A 372 -16.11 15.65 -21.04
C TYR A 372 -16.31 16.06 -22.47
#